data_AF-A0A961NIA9-F1
#
_entry.id   AF-A0A961NIA9-F1
#
_cell.length_a   1.000
_cell.length_b   1.000
_cell.length_c   1.000
_cell.angle_alpha   90.00
_cell.angle_beta   90.00
_cell.angle_gamma   90.00
#
_symmetry.space_group_name_H-M   'P 1'
#
loop_
_entity.id
_entity.type
_entity.pdbx_description
1 polymer ?
#
loop_
_entity_poly.entity_id
_entity_poly.type
_entity_poly.pdbx_seq_one_letter_code
_entity_poly.pdbx_strand_id
1 'polypeptide(L)'
;LEFLSRLINRHSNFASFWKAWVRWLRKDIRSGRYRGCPFANFAGQLGQEMNQYQEPMDAIVSAWRERLADFLCSCDDSRKNLDSKQALELADSIMIQFEGAVALYNMTGDEHFIRKLERDVLQFVGLRLS
;
A
#
# COMPACT_ATOMS: atom_id res chain seq x y z
N LEU A 1 -7.90 7.04 4.71
CA LEU A 1 -7.09 6.35 5.75
C LEU A 1 -7.92 5.39 6.63
N GLU A 2 -9.17 5.71 7.00
CA GLU A 2 -9.96 4.83 7.87
C GLU A 2 -10.11 3.37 7.41
N PHE A 3 -10.22 3.13 6.10
CA PHE A 3 -10.30 1.77 5.57
C PHE A 3 -9.02 0.97 5.85
N LEU A 4 -7.85 1.60 5.63
CA LEU A 4 -6.56 1.00 5.99
C LEU A 4 -6.52 0.66 7.48
N SER A 5 -6.87 1.62 8.34
CA SER A 5 -6.85 1.41 9.80
C SER A 5 -7.80 0.30 10.23
N ARG A 6 -9.00 0.23 9.65
CA ARG A 6 -9.96 -0.85 9.90
C ARG A 6 -9.43 -2.21 9.47
N LEU A 7 -8.66 -2.28 8.39
CA LEU A 7 -8.08 -3.52 7.91
C LEU A 7 -6.88 -3.95 8.76
N ILE A 8 -6.02 -3.01 9.12
CA ILE A 8 -4.89 -3.21 10.05
C ILE A 8 -5.40 -3.77 11.39
N ASN A 9 -6.40 -3.14 11.99
CA ASN A 9 -6.93 -3.55 13.30
C ASN A 9 -7.59 -4.94 13.30
N ARG A 10 -7.86 -5.52 12.13
CA ARG A 10 -8.48 -6.86 11.99
C ARG A 10 -7.46 -7.98 11.80
N HIS A 11 -6.18 -7.65 11.62
CA HIS A 11 -5.14 -8.61 11.30
C HIS A 11 -3.91 -8.35 12.16
N SER A 12 -3.57 -9.28 13.05
CA SER A 12 -2.40 -9.16 13.92
C SER A 12 -1.06 -9.42 13.22
N ASN A 13 -1.12 -9.89 11.97
CA ASN A 13 0.04 -10.27 11.20
C ASN A 13 0.00 -9.68 9.79
N PHE A 14 1.18 -9.28 9.29
CA PHE A 14 1.29 -8.55 8.04
C PHE A 14 0.81 -9.39 6.84
N ALA A 15 1.13 -10.68 6.85
CA ALA A 15 0.79 -11.55 5.74
C ALA A 15 -0.73 -11.68 5.53
N SER A 16 -1.49 -11.81 6.62
CA SER A 16 -2.95 -11.86 6.60
C SER A 16 -3.54 -10.53 6.17
N PHE A 17 -3.03 -9.42 6.73
CA PHE A 17 -3.44 -8.07 6.32
C PHE A 17 -3.27 -7.88 4.82
N TRP A 18 -2.09 -8.19 4.28
CA TRP A 18 -1.77 -7.96 2.88
C TRP A 18 -2.63 -8.80 1.94
N LYS A 19 -2.83 -10.09 2.28
CA LYS A 19 -3.75 -10.96 1.52
C LYS A 19 -5.18 -10.43 1.51
N ALA A 20 -5.65 -9.89 2.64
CA ALA A 20 -6.98 -9.28 2.71
C ALA A 20 -7.07 -8.00 1.87
N TRP A 21 -6.03 -7.17 1.89
CA TRP A 21 -5.92 -5.96 1.08
C TRP A 21 -5.98 -6.28 -0.42
N VAL A 22 -5.13 -7.20 -0.90
CA VAL A 22 -5.13 -7.59 -2.32
C VAL A 22 -6.43 -8.27 -2.73
N ARG A 23 -7.04 -9.08 -1.87
CA ARG A 23 -8.36 -9.66 -2.13
C ARG A 23 -9.43 -8.59 -2.31
N TRP A 24 -9.41 -7.55 -1.48
CA TRP A 24 -10.31 -6.41 -1.60
C TRP A 24 -10.10 -5.67 -2.93
N LEU A 25 -8.85 -5.34 -3.29
CA LEU A 25 -8.51 -4.70 -4.56
C LEU A 25 -9.06 -5.49 -5.76
N ARG A 26 -8.78 -6.79 -5.80
CA ARG A 26 -9.23 -7.68 -6.89
C ARG A 26 -10.76 -7.76 -6.97
N LYS A 27 -11.45 -7.79 -5.83
CA LYS A 27 -12.92 -7.77 -5.79
C LYS A 27 -13.45 -6.46 -6.39
N ASP A 28 -12.82 -5.33 -6.06
CA ASP A 28 -13.27 -4.04 -6.56
C ASP A 28 -13.00 -3.88 -8.07
N ILE A 29 -11.86 -4.38 -8.55
CA ILE A 29 -11.50 -4.47 -9.98
C ILE A 29 -12.55 -5.25 -10.76
N ARG A 30 -12.86 -6.47 -10.33
CA ARG A 30 -13.83 -7.34 -11.02
C ARG A 30 -15.24 -6.79 -11.03
N SER A 31 -15.56 -5.92 -10.08
CA SER A 31 -16.84 -5.24 -10.03
C SER A 31 -16.91 -3.95 -10.85
N GLY A 32 -15.83 -3.57 -11.55
CA GLY A 32 -15.74 -2.34 -12.33
C GLY A 32 -15.76 -1.06 -11.50
N ARG A 33 -15.66 -1.16 -10.17
CA ARG A 33 -15.65 -0.02 -9.25
C ARG A 33 -14.26 0.53 -8.98
N TYR A 34 -13.23 -0.28 -9.23
CA TYR A 34 -11.86 0.13 -8.97
C TYR A 34 -11.44 1.24 -9.93
N ARG A 35 -11.05 2.39 -9.37
CA ARG A 35 -10.57 3.54 -10.12
C ARG A 35 -9.06 3.72 -10.04
N GLY A 36 -8.31 2.82 -9.42
CA GLY A 36 -6.88 3.02 -9.17
C GLY A 36 -6.58 3.73 -7.86
N CYS A 37 -5.35 4.24 -7.73
CA CYS A 37 -4.98 5.07 -6.59
C CYS A 37 -5.64 6.44 -6.72
N PRO A 38 -6.48 6.87 -5.75
CA PRO A 38 -7.13 8.18 -5.81
C PRO A 38 -6.12 9.31 -5.85
N PHE A 39 -4.95 9.15 -5.22
CA PHE A 39 -3.89 10.16 -5.17
C PHE A 39 -3.15 10.30 -6.50
N ALA A 40 -2.76 9.17 -7.10
CA ALA A 40 -2.13 9.18 -8.42
C ALA A 40 -3.06 9.77 -9.50
N ASN A 41 -4.36 9.42 -9.45
CA ASN A 41 -5.35 9.98 -10.35
C ASN A 41 -5.57 11.47 -10.13
N PHE A 42 -5.65 11.90 -8.87
CA PHE A 42 -5.82 13.30 -8.53
C PHE A 42 -4.63 14.15 -9.01
N ALA A 43 -3.40 13.67 -8.76
CA ALA A 43 -2.19 14.31 -9.26
C ALA A 43 -2.17 14.39 -10.80
N GLY A 44 -2.60 13.33 -11.49
CA GLY A 44 -2.72 13.31 -12.94
C GLY A 44 -3.76 14.29 -13.51
N GLN A 45 -4.85 14.54 -12.78
CA GLN A 45 -5.90 15.50 -13.17
C GLN A 45 -5.46 16.95 -13.02
N LEU A 46 -4.68 17.25 -11.98
CA LEU A 46 -4.24 18.62 -11.68
C LEU A 46 -3.11 19.11 -12.58
N GLY A 47 -2.25 18.21 -13.08
CA GLY A 47 -1.14 18.59 -13.97
C GLY A 47 -0.26 19.69 -13.36
N GLN A 48 -0.28 20.88 -13.96
CA GLN A 48 0.50 22.04 -13.47
C GLN A 48 -0.07 22.68 -12.20
N GLU A 49 -1.35 22.46 -11.89
CA GLU A 49 -2.00 22.98 -10.67
C GLU A 49 -1.65 22.16 -9.43
N MET A 50 -0.95 21.02 -9.60
CA MET A 50 -0.54 20.12 -8.52
C MET A 50 0.26 20.83 -7.42
N ASN A 51 1.01 21.88 -7.78
CA ASN A 51 1.79 22.66 -6.83
C ASN A 51 0.94 23.24 -5.68
N GLN A 52 -0.34 23.54 -5.93
CA GLN A 52 -1.26 24.06 -4.91
C GLN A 52 -1.76 22.98 -3.93
N TYR A 53 -1.61 21.72 -4.30
CA TYR A 53 -2.07 20.55 -3.53
C TYR A 53 -0.91 19.69 -3.02
N GLN A 54 0.33 20.13 -3.22
CA GLN A 54 1.53 19.40 -2.82
C GLN A 54 1.53 19.11 -1.32
N GLU A 55 1.29 20.13 -0.49
CA GLU A 55 1.28 19.97 0.97
C GLU A 55 0.16 19.02 1.47
N PRO A 56 -1.11 19.15 1.04
CA PRO A 56 -2.14 18.15 1.34
C PRO A 56 -1.77 16.73 0.90
N MET A 57 -1.13 16.59 -0.24
CA MET A 57 -0.74 15.28 -0.78
C MET A 57 0.40 14.66 0.03
N ASP A 58 1.40 15.45 0.38
CA ASP A 58 2.52 15.03 1.23
C ASP A 58 2.02 14.60 2.62
N ALA A 59 1.03 15.31 3.17
CA ALA A 59 0.41 14.95 4.44
C ALA A 59 -0.30 13.59 4.36
N ILE A 60 -1.00 13.30 3.26
CA ILE A 60 -1.69 12.02 3.08
C ILE A 60 -0.70 10.88 2.90
N VAL A 61 0.32 11.07 2.06
CA VAL A 61 1.38 10.08 1.82
C VAL A 61 2.12 9.78 3.13
N SER A 62 2.49 10.82 3.89
CA SER A 62 3.15 10.68 5.18
C SER A 62 2.29 9.93 6.18
N ALA A 63 0.99 10.27 6.29
CA ALA A 63 0.08 9.57 7.19
C ALA A 63 -0.16 8.09 6.79
N TRP A 64 -0.03 7.76 5.49
CA TRP A 64 -0.13 6.38 5.03
C TRP A 64 1.14 5.59 5.36
N ARG A 65 2.29 6.21 5.13
CA ARG A 65 3.62 5.70 5.46
C ARG A 65 3.77 5.41 6.96
N GLU A 66 3.42 6.37 7.81
CA GLU A 66 3.50 6.22 9.27
C GLU A 66 2.60 5.10 9.77
N ARG A 67 1.35 5.02 9.30
CA ARG A 67 0.42 3.95 9.71
C ARG A 67 0.90 2.56 9.30
N LEU A 68 1.52 2.43 8.13
CA LEU A 68 2.12 1.17 7.69
C LEU A 68 3.35 0.81 8.52
N ALA A 69 4.20 1.78 8.84
CA ALA A 69 5.36 1.56 9.70
C ALA A 69 4.94 1.14 11.12
N ASP A 70 3.97 1.83 11.73
CA ASP A 70 3.42 1.49 13.03
C ASP A 70 2.83 0.07 13.04
N PHE A 71 2.13 -0.30 11.97
CA PHE A 71 1.62 -1.66 11.81
C PHE A 71 2.73 -2.69 11.72
N LEU A 72 3.79 -2.42 10.94
CA LEU A 72 4.94 -3.32 10.81
C LEU A 72 5.68 -3.51 12.14
N CYS A 73 5.82 -2.46 12.93
CA CYS A 73 6.39 -2.52 14.28
C CYS A 73 5.54 -3.32 15.27
N SER A 74 4.22 -3.34 15.07
CA SER A 74 3.26 -4.01 15.98
C SER A 74 2.86 -5.41 15.52
N CYS A 75 3.36 -5.89 14.37
CA CYS A 75 3.03 -7.22 13.85
C CYS A 75 3.71 -8.34 14.66
N ASP A 76 2.92 -9.35 15.02
CA ASP A 76 3.39 -10.56 15.71
C ASP A 76 4.40 -11.37 14.87
N ASP A 77 4.39 -11.19 13.54
CA ASP A 77 5.29 -11.89 12.59
C ASP A 77 6.75 -11.39 12.67
N SER A 78 7.01 -10.30 13.37
CA SER A 78 8.34 -9.68 13.45
C SER A 78 9.26 -10.50 14.36
N ARG A 79 10.01 -11.45 13.79
CA ARG A 79 11.09 -12.15 14.54
C ARG A 79 12.20 -11.19 14.97
N LYS A 80 12.25 -10.02 14.32
CA LYS A 80 13.10 -8.88 14.66
C LYS A 80 12.23 -7.70 15.04
N ASN A 81 12.53 -7.08 16.17
CA ASN A 81 12.04 -5.74 16.47
C ASN A 81 12.61 -4.77 15.44
N LEU A 82 11.80 -4.39 14.45
CA LEU A 82 12.16 -3.33 13.52
C LEU A 82 12.29 -2.03 14.31
N ASP A 83 13.40 -1.32 14.14
CA ASP A 83 13.43 0.06 14.59
C ASP A 83 12.53 0.94 13.71
N SER A 84 12.21 2.14 14.19
CA SER A 84 11.31 3.06 13.49
C SER A 84 11.80 3.39 12.07
N LYS A 85 13.11 3.50 11.86
CA LYS A 85 13.68 3.80 10.55
C LYS A 85 13.50 2.63 9.58
N GLN A 86 13.78 1.41 10.03
CA GLN A 86 13.60 0.20 9.24
C GLN A 86 12.13 -0.01 8.86
N ALA A 87 11.20 0.24 9.79
CA ALA A 87 9.77 0.14 9.53
C ALA A 87 9.31 1.16 8.48
N LEU A 88 9.81 2.40 8.54
CA LEU A 88 9.53 3.43 7.55
C LEU A 88 10.09 3.08 6.17
N GLU A 89 11.34 2.60 6.07
CA GLU A 89 11.94 2.15 4.80
C GLU A 89 11.16 0.98 4.18
N LEU A 90 10.67 0.06 5.02
CA LEU A 90 9.83 -1.05 4.60
C LEU A 90 8.45 -0.58 4.13
N ALA A 91 7.84 0.37 4.84
CA ALA A 91 6.59 1.01 4.43
C ALA A 91 6.71 1.72 3.07
N ASP A 92 7.80 2.48 2.86
CA ASP A 92 8.09 3.13 1.58
C ASP A 92 8.16 2.12 0.43
N SER A 93 8.87 1.02 0.66
CA SER A 93 9.02 -0.05 -0.33
C SER A 93 7.70 -0.74 -0.67
N ILE A 94 6.82 -0.95 0.33
CA ILE A 94 5.47 -1.51 0.12
C ILE A 94 4.61 -0.54 -0.68
N MET A 95 4.64 0.75 -0.35
CA MET A 95 3.88 1.78 -1.06
C MET A 95 4.32 1.89 -2.52
N ILE A 96 5.62 1.91 -2.80
CA ILE A 96 6.16 1.94 -4.17
C ILE A 96 5.69 0.72 -4.98
N GLN A 97 5.75 -0.48 -4.40
CA GLN A 97 5.28 -1.69 -5.09
C GLN A 97 3.77 -1.65 -5.36
N PHE A 98 2.99 -1.19 -4.38
CA PHE A 98 1.55 -1.02 -4.53
C PHE A 98 1.22 -0.03 -5.66
N GLU A 99 1.76 1.18 -5.61
CA GLU A 99 1.48 2.22 -6.61
C GLU A 99 1.93 1.79 -8.00
N GLY A 100 3.08 1.13 -8.12
CA GLY A 100 3.57 0.59 -9.39
C GLY A 100 2.64 -0.48 -9.98
N ALA A 101 2.19 -1.43 -9.15
CA ALA A 101 1.27 -2.48 -9.61
C ALA A 101 -0.10 -1.92 -10.02
N VAL A 102 -0.59 -0.93 -9.28
CA VAL A 102 -1.86 -0.24 -9.57
C VAL A 102 -1.76 0.58 -10.85
N ALA A 103 -0.67 1.32 -11.05
CA ALA A 103 -0.43 2.09 -12.26
C ALA A 103 -0.36 1.17 -13.50
N LEU A 104 0.38 0.05 -13.42
CA LEU A 104 0.47 -0.92 -14.51
C LEU A 104 -0.88 -1.55 -14.84
N TYR A 105 -1.68 -1.91 -13.82
CA TYR A 105 -3.05 -2.37 -14.04
C TYR A 105 -3.90 -1.29 -14.73
N ASN A 106 -3.86 -0.04 -14.27
CA ASN A 106 -4.64 1.05 -14.86
C ASN A 106 -4.27 1.31 -16.33
N MET A 107 -2.99 1.16 -16.69
CA MET A 107 -2.50 1.34 -18.05
C MET A 107 -2.89 0.19 -19.00
N THR A 108 -2.93 -1.04 -18.49
CA THR A 108 -3.01 -2.25 -19.34
C THR A 108 -4.32 -3.01 -19.22
N GLY A 109 -5.07 -2.83 -18.13
CA GLY A 109 -6.19 -3.67 -17.74
C GLY A 109 -5.80 -5.08 -17.25
N ASP A 110 -4.50 -5.40 -17.15
CA ASP A 110 -4.06 -6.76 -16.80
C ASP A 110 -4.02 -6.98 -15.27
N GLU A 111 -4.96 -7.76 -14.76
CA GLU A 111 -5.02 -8.18 -13.35
C GLU A 111 -3.76 -8.94 -12.88
N HIS A 112 -2.89 -9.42 -13.79
CA HIS A 112 -1.62 -10.07 -13.45
C HIS A 112 -0.76 -9.21 -12.51
N PHE A 113 -0.68 -7.90 -12.74
CA PHE A 113 0.11 -6.99 -11.90
C PHE A 113 -0.36 -6.95 -10.45
N ILE A 114 -1.67 -6.98 -10.23
CA ILE A 114 -2.28 -7.03 -8.89
C ILE A 114 -2.09 -8.40 -8.23
N ARG A 115 -2.11 -9.49 -9.00
CA ARG A 115 -1.79 -10.83 -8.47
C ARG A 115 -0.32 -10.97 -8.11
N LYS A 116 0.57 -10.38 -8.92
CA LYS A 116 2.02 -10.36 -8.71
C LYS A 116 2.38 -9.58 -7.45
N LEU A 117 1.72 -8.43 -7.23
CA LEU A 117 1.86 -7.60 -6.03
C LEU A 117 1.70 -8.39 -4.71
N GLU A 118 0.72 -9.29 -4.64
CA GLU A 118 0.49 -10.12 -3.44
C GLU A 118 1.75 -10.91 -3.07
N ARG A 119 2.29 -11.65 -4.03
CA ARG A 119 3.45 -12.51 -3.84
C ARG A 119 4.70 -11.69 -3.55
N ASP A 120 4.95 -10.65 -4.33
CA ASP A 120 6.20 -9.91 -4.29
C ASP A 120 6.36 -9.17 -2.95
N VAL A 121 5.29 -8.54 -2.45
CA VAL A 121 5.34 -7.86 -1.14
C VAL A 121 5.46 -8.87 0.00
N LEU A 122 4.76 -10.01 -0.05
CA LEU A 122 4.91 -11.04 0.98
C LEU A 122 6.33 -11.62 1.00
N GLN A 123 6.93 -11.84 -0.16
CA GLN A 123 8.31 -12.31 -0.26
C GLN A 123 9.28 -11.24 0.26
N PHE A 124 9.11 -9.99 -0.15
CA PHE A 124 9.95 -8.89 0.26
C PHE A 124 9.91 -8.66 1.77
N VAL A 125 8.71 -8.58 2.35
CA VAL A 125 8.53 -8.41 3.80
C VAL A 125 9.01 -9.65 4.55
N GLY A 126 8.71 -10.85 4.06
CA GLY A 126 9.19 -12.11 4.65
C GLY A 126 10.72 -12.18 4.75
N LEU A 127 11.45 -11.75 3.71
CA LEU A 127 12.92 -11.68 3.72
C LEU A 127 13.49 -10.64 4.70
N ARG A 128 12.71 -9.60 5.04
CA ARG A 128 13.12 -8.53 5.96
C ARG A 128 12.73 -8.80 7.41
N LEU A 129 11.69 -9.61 7.63
CA LEU A 129 11.22 -10.04 8.95
C LEU A 129 11.81 -11.38 9.41
N SER A 130 12.46 -12.15 8.52
CA SER A 130 13.21 -13.38 8.84
C SER A 130 14.61 -13.12 9.38
#